data_AF-A0A7X5IEA4-F1
#
_entry.id   AF-A0A7X5IEA4-F1
#
_cell.length_a   1.000
_cell.length_b   1.000
_cell.length_c   1.000
_cell.angle_alpha   90.00
_cell.angle_beta   90.00
_cell.angle_gamma   90.00
#
_symmetry.space_group_name_H-M   'P 1'
#
loop_
_entity.id
_entity.type
_entity.pdbx_description
1 polymer ?
#
loop_
_entity_poly.entity_id
_entity_poly.type
_entity_poly.pdbx_seq_one_letter_code
_entity_poly.pdbx_strand_id
1 'polypeptide(L)' 'MNQEKWLICPICGSKTRLKLREDTILEKFPLYCPKCKQETLINVKQMNISVIKEPDAQTQSR' A
#
# COMPACT_ATOMS: atom_id res chain seq x y z
N MET A 1 13.93 -15.42 -14.80
CA MET A 1 13.39 -15.77 -13.47
C MET A 1 12.51 -14.61 -13.03
N ASN A 2 11.19 -14.69 -13.22
CA ASN A 2 10.31 -13.59 -12.85
C ASN A 2 10.16 -13.59 -11.32
N GLN A 3 10.82 -12.67 -10.62
CA GLN A 3 10.63 -12.52 -9.18
C GLN A 3 9.26 -11.89 -8.95
N GLU A 4 8.25 -12.72 -8.68
CA GLU A 4 6.93 -12.26 -8.25
C GLU A 4 6.90 -12.24 -6.73
N LYS A 5 6.65 -11.08 -6.12
CA LYS A 5 6.48 -10.95 -4.67
C LYS A 5 5.04 -10.66 -4.33
N TRP A 6 4.58 -11.24 -3.24
CA TRP A 6 3.26 -10.91 -2.71
C TRP A 6 3.33 -9.56 -2.00
N LEU A 7 2.38 -8.69 -2.30
CA LEU A 7 2.21 -7.45 -1.57
C LEU A 7 1.85 -7.82 -0.12
N ILE A 8 2.51 -7.17 0.83
CA ILE A 8 2.20 -7.29 2.25
C ILE A 8 1.52 -6.00 2.71
N CYS A 9 0.43 -6.11 3.45
CA CYS A 9 -0.27 -4.95 3.98
C CYS A 9 0.65 -4.15 4.92
N PRO A 10 0.87 -2.85 4.68
CA PRO A 10 1.76 -2.03 5.49
C PRO A 10 1.23 -1.77 6.91
N ILE A 11 -0.03 -2.08 7.18
CA ILE A 11 -0.68 -1.84 8.48
C ILE A 11 -0.56 -3.07 9.39
N CYS A 12 -0.88 -4.26 8.89
CA CYS A 12 -0.97 -5.48 9.70
C CYS A 12 0.04 -6.57 9.31
N GLY A 13 0.93 -6.31 8.34
CA GLY A 13 1.91 -7.30 7.88
C GLY A 13 1.29 -8.53 7.21
N SER A 14 -0.01 -8.51 6.93
CA SER A 14 -0.70 -9.67 6.35
C SER A 14 -0.53 -9.71 4.84
N LYS A 15 -0.38 -10.92 4.32
CA LYS A 15 -0.30 -11.18 2.88
C LYS A 15 -1.57 -10.72 2.17
N THR A 16 -1.43 -9.84 1.20
CA THR A 16 -2.53 -9.40 0.33
C THR A 16 -2.66 -10.31 -0.89
N ARG A 17 -3.82 -10.28 -1.56
CA ARG A 17 -4.10 -11.10 -2.76
C ARG A 17 -3.40 -10.56 -4.02
N LEU A 18 -2.67 -9.46 -3.91
CA LEU A 18 -1.95 -8.83 -5.00
C LEU A 18 -0.53 -9.40 -5.09
N LYS A 19 -0.14 -9.82 -6.29
CA LYS A 19 1.24 -10.11 -6.65
C LYS A 19 1.81 -8.93 -7.43
N LEU A 20 3.02 -8.54 -7.09
CA LEU A 20 3.79 -7.51 -7.76
C LEU A 20 4.92 -8.16 -8.55
N ARG A 21 5.12 -7.70 -9.78
CA ARG A 21 6.29 -7.99 -10.61
C ARG A 21 7.25 -6.79 -10.57
N GLU A 22 8.48 -6.97 -11.04
CA GLU A 22 9.49 -5.89 -11.10
C GLU A 22 9.04 -4.68 -11.93
N ASP A 23 8.31 -4.93 -13.02
CA ASP A 23 7.73 -3.94 -13.93
C ASP A 23 6.38 -3.36 -13.46
N THR A 24 5.82 -3.84 -12.35
CA THR A 24 4.53 -3.33 -11.86
C THR A 24 4.71 -1.98 -11.15
N ILE A 25 3.96 -0.98 -11.62
CA ILE A 25 3.86 0.34 -11.00
C ILE A 25 2.39 0.58 -10.63
N LEU A 26 2.15 0.94 -9.37
CA LEU A 26 0.85 1.33 -8.85
C LEU A 26 0.98 2.74 -8.29
N GLU A 27 0.14 3.67 -8.73
CA GLU A 27 0.10 5.04 -8.22
C GLU A 27 -1.28 5.36 -7.67
N LYS A 28 -1.34 5.92 -6.45
CA LYS A 28 -2.57 6.23 -5.72
C LYS A 28 -3.54 5.04 -5.69
N PHE A 29 -3.00 3.84 -5.49
CA PHE A 29 -3.79 2.62 -5.51
C PHE A 29 -4.45 2.39 -4.15
N PRO A 30 -5.79 2.32 -4.08
CA PRO A 30 -6.50 2.01 -2.84
C PRO A 30 -6.33 0.53 -2.49
N LEU A 31 -5.53 0.24 -1.46
CA LEU A 31 -5.38 -1.09 -0.91
C LEU A 31 -6.35 -1.31 0.25
N TYR A 32 -7.42 -2.05 0.00
CA TYR A 32 -8.31 -2.49 1.07
C TYR A 32 -7.73 -3.71 1.82
N CYS A 33 -7.62 -3.59 3.15
CA CYS A 33 -7.22 -4.72 3.98
C CYS A 33 -8.42 -5.24 4.78
N PRO A 34 -8.90 -6.49 4.54
CA PRO A 34 -10.05 -7.04 5.26
C PRO A 34 -9.78 -7.26 6.77
N LYS A 35 -8.51 -7.39 7.17
CA LYS A 35 -8.13 -7.47 8.59
C LYS A 35 -8.19 -6.12 9.30
N CYS A 36 -7.69 -5.07 8.65
CA CYS A 36 -7.71 -3.71 9.21
C CYS A 36 -9.08 -3.03 9.00
N LYS A 37 -9.90 -3.56 8.08
CA LYS A 37 -11.18 -3.00 7.65
C LYS A 37 -11.09 -1.56 7.17
N GLN A 38 -9.90 -1.15 6.72
CA GLN A 38 -9.63 0.18 6.21
C GLN A 38 -8.95 0.07 4.85
N GLU A 39 -9.17 1.11 4.05
CA GLU A 39 -8.48 1.32 2.79
C GLU A 39 -7.25 2.21 3.02
N THR A 40 -6.17 1.94 2.30
CA THR A 40 -4.95 2.73 2.39
C THR A 40 -4.43 3.00 1.00
N LEU A 41 -4.22 4.27 0.69
CA LEU A 41 -3.60 4.66 -0.57
C LEU A 41 -2.12 4.28 -0.52
N ILE A 42 -1.69 3.48 -1.50
CA ILE A 42 -0.29 3.08 -1.65
C ILE A 42 0.23 3.42 -3.03
N ASN A 43 1.51 3.72 -3.08
CA ASN A 43 2.30 3.75 -4.29
C ASN A 43 3.22 2.53 -4.29
N VAL A 44 3.30 1.84 -5.42
CA VAL A 44 4.27 0.76 -5.63
C VAL A 44 5.11 1.11 -6.84
N LYS A 45 6.43 1.14 -6.67
CA LYS A 45 7.37 1.35 -7.77
C LYS A 45 8.55 0.41 -7.61
N GLN A 46 8.82 -0.44 -8.61
CA GLN A 46 9.93 -1.40 -8.59
C GLN A 46 9.93 -2.27 -7.30
N MET A 47 8.77 -2.81 -6.93
CA MET A 47 8.53 -3.55 -5.67
C MET A 47 8.64 -2.76 -4.35
N ASN A 48 8.94 -1.46 -4.38
CA ASN A 48 8.91 -0.62 -3.19
C ASN A 48 7.50 -0.10 -2.95
N ILE A 49 6.93 -0.43 -1.79
CA ILE A 49 5.61 0.03 -1.36
C ILE A 49 5.80 1.27 -0.49
N SER A 50 5.11 2.35 -0.84
CA SER A 50 5.06 3.60 -0.08
C SER A 50 3.60 3.90 0.27
N VAL A 51 3.32 4.23 1.52
CA VAL A 51 1.97 4.60 1.96
C VAL A 51 1.78 6.08 1.71
N ILE A 52 0.77 6.44 0.91
CA ILE A 52 0.31 7.81 0.77
C ILE A 52 -0.57 8.08 1.98
N LYS A 53 0.03 8.62 3.02
CA LYS A 53 -0.74 9.29 4.07
C LYS A 53 -1.01 10.68 3.53
N GLU A 54 -2.28 11.01 3.33
CA GLU A 54 -2.64 12.43 3.27
C GLU A 54 -2.09 13.06 4.56
N PRO A 55 -1.41 14.22 4.49
CA PRO A 55 -0.99 14.90 5.70
C PRO A 55 -2.27 15.16 6.49
N ASP A 56 -2.40 14.44 7.61
CA ASP A 56 -3.43 14.67 8.60
C ASP A 56 -3.41 16.17 8.86
N ALA A 57 -4.43 16.86 8.35
CA ALA A 57 -4.54 18.29 8.53
C ALA A 57 -4.62 18.48 10.04
N GLN A 58 -3.50 18.88 10.64
CA GLN A 58 -3.47 19.30 12.03
C GLN A 58 -4.40 20.50 12.10
N THR A 59 -5.69 20.27 12.35
CA THR A 59 -6.56 21.32 12.86
C THR A 59 -6.01 21.65 14.24
N GLN A 60 -5.11 22.62 14.25
CA GLN A 60 -4.66 23.31 15.43
C GLN A 60 -5.89 24.03 15.98
N SER A 61 -6.66 23.33 16.82
CA SER A 61 -7.74 23.94 17.59
C SER A 61 -7.12 25.05 18.44
N ARG A 62 -7.53 26.28 18.15
CA ARG A 62 -7.19 27.48 18.92
C ARG A 62 -8.23 27.71 20.01
#